data_AF-A0A1Z8AHJ4-F1
#
_entry.id   AF-A0A1Z8AHJ4-F1
#
_cell.length_a   1.000
_cell.length_b   1.000
_cell.length_c   1.000
_cell.angle_alpha   90.00
_cell.angle_beta   90.00
_cell.angle_gamma   90.00
#
_symmetry.space_group_name_H-M   'P 1'
#
loop_
_entity.id
_entity.type
_entity.pdbx_description
1 polymer ?
#
loop_
_entity_poly.entity_id
_entity_poly.type
_entity_poly.pdbx_seq_one_letter_code
_entity_poly.pdbx_strand_id
1 'polypeptide(L)'
;MRRYFKLFLYTFATVLLVSCGSDNTADTASNRSVQYFPNMYESVGYETYQEGEIFPDNVEAQKPVEGSVSRGWLPYDYEDNNEGYASAKANLQNPLPYTEENLTNGEALYNIYCA
;
A
#
# COMPACT_ATOMS: atom_id res chain seq x y z
N MET A 1 -32.64 -55.21 16.85
CA MET A 1 -32.47 -53.76 17.10
C MET A 1 -31.02 -53.32 17.28
N ARG A 2 -30.20 -54.00 18.09
CA ARG A 2 -28.81 -53.59 18.40
C ARG A 2 -27.84 -53.52 17.20
N ARG A 3 -28.01 -54.36 16.17
CA ARG A 3 -27.16 -54.34 14.95
C ARG A 3 -27.52 -53.19 14.00
N TYR A 4 -28.82 -52.92 13.83
CA TYR A 4 -29.31 -51.79 13.04
C TYR A 4 -29.01 -50.44 13.70
N PHE A 5 -29.10 -50.37 15.03
CA PHE A 5 -28.72 -49.17 15.79
C PHE A 5 -27.22 -48.85 15.66
N LYS A 6 -26.35 -49.87 15.69
CA LYS A 6 -24.91 -49.68 15.44
C LYS A 6 -24.62 -49.25 14.01
N LEU A 7 -25.28 -49.88 13.02
CA LEU A 7 -25.17 -49.48 11.61
C LEU A 7 -25.58 -48.01 11.41
N PHE A 8 -26.70 -47.60 12.00
CA PHE A 8 -27.17 -46.22 11.99
C PHE A 8 -26.15 -45.26 12.62
N LEU A 9 -25.55 -45.65 13.76
CA LEU A 9 -24.52 -44.85 14.43
C LEU A 9 -23.25 -44.70 13.58
N TYR A 10 -22.81 -45.76 12.90
CA TYR A 10 -21.65 -45.70 12.00
C TYR A 10 -21.94 -44.88 10.74
N THR A 11 -23.14 -44.98 10.16
CA THR A 11 -23.54 -44.15 9.02
C THR A 11 -23.70 -42.68 9.41
N PHE A 12 -24.22 -42.40 10.61
CA PHE A 12 -24.36 -41.03 11.10
C PHE A 12 -23.00 -40.40 11.42
N ALA A 13 -22.07 -41.17 12.02
CA ALA A 13 -20.71 -40.71 12.28
C ALA A 13 -19.92 -40.45 10.98
N THR A 14 -20.09 -41.27 9.94
CA THR A 14 -19.47 -41.03 8.63
C THR A 14 -20.06 -39.80 7.92
N VAL A 15 -21.38 -39.57 8.02
CA VAL A 15 -22.02 -38.34 7.51
C VAL A 15 -21.53 -37.10 8.25
N LEU A 16 -21.34 -37.16 9.58
CA LEU A 16 -20.80 -36.03 10.34
C LEU A 16 -19.34 -35.72 9.97
N LEU A 17 -18.52 -36.74 9.67
CA LEU A 17 -17.13 -36.55 9.23
C LEU A 17 -17.05 -35.98 7.80
N VAL A 18 -17.99 -36.31 6.91
CA VAL A 18 -18.06 -35.73 5.55
C VAL A 18 -18.74 -34.35 5.55
N SER A 19 -19.62 -34.06 6.51
CA SER A 19 -20.28 -32.76 6.65
C SER A 19 -19.37 -31.66 7.22
N CYS A 20 -18.22 -32.04 7.80
CA CYS A 20 -17.11 -31.12 8.09
C CYS A 20 -16.09 -31.13 6.94
N GLY A 21 -16.59 -31.07 5.70
CA GLY A 21 -15.85 -30.67 4.51
C GLY A 21 -16.12 -29.20 4.28
N SER A 22 -15.19 -28.38 4.76
CA SER A 22 -15.02 -26.94 4.57
C SER A 22 -15.56 -26.37 3.24
N ASP A 23 -16.82 -25.96 3.23
CA ASP A 23 -17.22 -24.74 2.55
C ASP A 23 -17.28 -23.61 3.58
N ASN A 24 -16.18 -23.47 4.34
CA ASN A 24 -15.71 -22.12 4.61
C ASN A 24 -15.30 -21.55 3.24
N THR A 25 -16.27 -21.12 2.42
CA THR A 25 -16.04 -20.11 1.38
C THR A 25 -15.70 -18.74 2.01
N ALA A 26 -15.20 -18.76 3.24
CA ALA A 26 -14.57 -17.70 3.99
C ALA A 26 -13.07 -17.95 4.20
N ASP A 27 -12.49 -19.04 3.66
CA ASP A 27 -11.04 -19.30 3.64
C ASP A 27 -10.53 -19.50 2.21
N THR A 28 -10.63 -18.46 1.40
CA THR A 28 -9.51 -18.08 0.52
C THR A 28 -9.55 -16.57 0.31
N ALA A 29 -8.71 -15.88 1.04
CA ALA A 29 -8.46 -14.45 0.97
C ALA A 29 -7.84 -13.98 -0.37
N SER A 30 -8.39 -14.37 -1.53
CA SER A 30 -7.86 -13.90 -2.83
C SER A 30 -8.86 -13.72 -3.97
N ASN A 31 -10.14 -14.11 -3.86
CA ASN A 31 -11.07 -13.99 -4.98
C ASN A 31 -12.06 -12.85 -4.74
N ARG A 32 -11.94 -11.80 -5.56
CA ARG A 32 -12.86 -10.65 -5.59
C ARG A 32 -14.31 -11.13 -5.73
N SER A 33 -15.24 -10.43 -5.09
CA SER A 33 -16.68 -10.70 -5.24
C SER A 33 -17.10 -10.65 -6.71
N VAL A 34 -18.05 -11.49 -7.09
CA VAL A 34 -18.60 -11.51 -8.46
C VAL A 34 -19.19 -10.15 -8.80
N GLN A 35 -18.82 -9.60 -9.95
CA GLN A 35 -19.32 -8.33 -10.45
C GLN A 35 -20.35 -8.58 -11.56
N TYR A 36 -21.48 -7.86 -11.51
CA TYR A 36 -22.51 -7.89 -12.55
C TYR A 36 -22.39 -6.64 -13.41
N PHE A 37 -22.17 -6.80 -14.72
CA PHE A 37 -21.88 -5.73 -15.69
C PHE A 37 -20.71 -4.79 -15.29
N PRO A 38 -19.45 -5.26 -15.32
CA PRO A 38 -18.28 -4.45 -14.99
C PRO A 38 -17.86 -3.50 -16.12
N ASN A 39 -18.81 -2.74 -16.68
CA ASN A 39 -18.51 -1.79 -17.75
C ASN A 39 -17.74 -0.60 -17.15
N MET A 40 -16.50 -0.37 -17.61
CA MET A 40 -15.63 0.71 -17.13
C MET A 40 -15.24 0.62 -15.64
N TYR A 41 -15.26 -0.58 -15.05
CA TYR A 41 -14.79 -0.78 -13.67
C TYR A 41 -13.27 -0.67 -13.53
N GLU A 42 -12.56 -1.04 -14.59
CA GLU A 42 -11.11 -0.92 -14.70
C GLU A 42 -10.75 0.24 -15.63
N SER A 43 -9.68 0.95 -15.28
CA SER A 43 -9.20 2.08 -16.07
C SER A 43 -8.64 1.56 -17.40
N VAL A 44 -9.00 2.25 -18.49
CA VAL A 44 -8.36 2.01 -19.80
C VAL A 44 -7.00 2.71 -19.86
N GLY A 45 -6.83 3.78 -19.08
CA GLY A 45 -5.58 4.52 -18.98
C GLY A 45 -4.64 3.93 -17.93
N TYR A 46 -3.41 4.43 -17.97
CA TYR A 46 -2.40 4.16 -16.95
C TYR A 46 -2.75 4.87 -15.64
N GLU A 47 -2.57 4.16 -14.53
CA GLU A 47 -2.77 4.61 -13.15
C GLU A 47 -1.44 4.66 -12.41
N THR A 48 -1.30 5.55 -11.42
CA THR A 48 0.01 5.89 -10.84
C THR A 48 0.82 4.70 -10.29
N TYR A 49 0.16 3.65 -9.80
CA TYR A 49 0.81 2.47 -9.21
C TYR A 49 0.26 1.14 -9.76
N GLN A 50 -0.25 1.15 -10.99
CA GLN A 50 -0.69 -0.08 -11.64
C GLN A 50 0.49 -0.83 -12.27
N GLU A 51 0.30 -2.13 -12.47
CA GLU A 51 1.24 -2.97 -13.20
C GLU A 51 1.15 -2.67 -14.69
N GLY A 52 2.30 -2.37 -15.31
CA GLY A 52 2.40 -2.07 -16.73
C GLY A 52 3.45 -2.96 -17.38
N GLU A 53 3.02 -4.03 -18.06
CA GLU A 53 3.88 -5.05 -18.68
C GLU A 53 4.88 -4.50 -19.72
N ILE A 54 4.63 -3.30 -20.24
CA ILE A 54 5.49 -2.64 -21.22
C ILE A 54 6.71 -1.94 -20.60
N PHE A 55 6.70 -1.73 -19.28
CA PHE A 55 7.72 -0.94 -18.58
C PHE A 55 8.75 -1.83 -17.88
N PRO A 56 9.98 -1.32 -17.67
CA PRO A 56 10.95 -1.96 -16.79
C PRO A 56 10.33 -2.21 -15.40
N ASP A 57 10.58 -3.39 -14.85
CA ASP A 57 10.05 -3.86 -13.57
C ASP A 57 8.51 -3.92 -13.48
N ASN A 58 7.81 -3.87 -14.63
CA ASN A 58 6.35 -3.91 -14.75
C ASN A 58 5.62 -2.82 -13.94
N VAL A 59 6.24 -1.67 -13.68
CA VAL A 59 5.62 -0.56 -12.93
C VAL A 59 5.35 0.64 -13.82
N GLU A 60 4.19 1.25 -13.70
CA GLU A 60 3.88 2.48 -14.46
C GLU A 60 4.61 3.72 -13.92
N ALA A 61 4.95 3.72 -12.61
CA ALA A 61 5.73 4.76 -11.95
C ALA A 61 7.23 4.70 -12.28
N GLN A 62 7.59 5.13 -13.50
CA GLN A 62 8.98 5.18 -13.94
C GLN A 62 9.73 6.38 -13.35
N LYS A 63 11.04 6.21 -13.15
CA LYS A 63 11.91 7.30 -12.67
C LYS A 63 12.06 8.39 -13.76
N PRO A 64 12.04 9.67 -13.38
CA PRO A 64 12.39 10.74 -14.30
C PRO A 64 13.87 10.68 -14.69
N VAL A 65 14.23 11.36 -15.78
CA VAL A 65 15.64 11.49 -16.19
C VAL A 65 16.40 12.29 -15.14
N GLU A 66 17.63 11.88 -14.87
CA GLU A 66 18.53 12.52 -13.90
C GLU A 66 18.78 14.00 -14.27
N GLY A 67 18.75 14.87 -13.26
CA GLY A 67 18.92 16.32 -13.43
C GLY A 67 17.70 17.07 -13.98
N SER A 68 16.57 16.40 -14.22
CA SER A 68 15.33 17.07 -14.60
C SER A 68 14.75 17.90 -13.43
N VAL A 69 14.28 19.11 -13.73
CA VAL A 69 13.70 20.04 -12.74
C VAL A 69 12.28 20.37 -13.16
N SER A 70 11.31 20.02 -12.32
CA SER A 70 9.90 20.31 -12.57
C SER A 70 9.55 21.75 -12.17
N ARG A 71 8.55 22.33 -12.84
CA ARG A 71 8.07 23.67 -12.51
C ARG A 71 7.43 23.66 -11.11
N GLY A 72 7.90 24.54 -10.24
CA GLY A 72 7.40 24.67 -8.85
C GLY A 72 8.22 23.87 -7.83
N TRP A 73 9.25 23.15 -8.26
CA TRP A 73 10.23 22.52 -7.38
C TRP A 73 11.58 23.24 -7.49
N LEU A 74 12.26 23.42 -6.36
CA LEU A 74 13.59 24.03 -6.28
C LEU A 74 14.58 22.95 -5.81
N PRO A 75 15.64 22.66 -6.60
CA PRO A 75 16.72 21.78 -6.17
C PRO A 75 17.39 22.28 -4.89
N TYR A 76 18.00 21.36 -4.14
CA TYR A 76 18.77 21.71 -2.94
C TYR A 76 20.10 22.38 -3.32
N ASP A 77 20.44 23.49 -2.66
CA ASP A 77 21.54 24.38 -3.07
C ASP A 77 22.92 23.99 -2.51
N TYR A 78 23.00 23.07 -1.55
CA TYR A 78 24.26 22.69 -0.91
C TYR A 78 24.73 21.30 -1.35
N GLU A 79 26.04 21.14 -1.49
CA GLU A 79 26.65 19.84 -1.82
C GLU A 79 26.59 18.86 -0.63
N ASP A 80 26.47 17.57 -0.94
CA ASP A 80 26.47 16.47 0.03
C ASP A 80 27.91 16.10 0.47
N ASN A 81 28.66 17.08 0.98
CA ASN A 81 30.00 16.91 1.55
C ASN A 81 30.20 17.74 2.83
N ASN A 82 31.38 17.61 3.46
CA ASN A 82 31.67 18.28 4.73
C ASN A 82 31.72 19.81 4.57
N GLU A 83 32.19 20.30 3.42
CA GLU A 83 32.26 21.71 3.08
C GLU A 83 30.85 22.31 2.92
N GLY A 84 29.96 21.62 2.20
CA GLY A 84 28.56 21.95 2.02
C GLY A 84 27.80 21.94 3.35
N TYR A 85 28.05 20.94 4.20
CA TYR A 85 27.52 20.87 5.56
C TYR A 85 27.93 22.09 6.41
N ALA A 86 29.22 22.44 6.40
CA ALA A 86 29.72 23.58 7.16
C ALA A 86 29.14 24.91 6.65
N SER A 87 29.01 25.05 5.32
CA SER A 87 28.40 26.22 4.68
C SER A 87 26.91 26.37 5.03
N ALA A 88 26.13 25.29 4.92
CA ALA A 88 24.72 25.28 5.27
C ALA A 88 24.52 25.64 6.75
N LYS A 89 25.32 25.05 7.65
CA LYS A 89 25.26 25.35 9.09
C LYS A 89 25.52 26.83 9.41
N ALA A 90 26.39 27.49 8.65
CA ALA A 90 26.73 28.90 8.88
C ALA A 90 25.73 29.88 8.26
N ASN A 91 25.15 29.53 7.11
CA ASN A 91 24.46 30.50 6.24
C ASN A 91 22.97 30.20 5.99
N LEU A 92 22.51 28.95 6.15
CA LEU A 92 21.12 28.58 5.85
C LEU A 92 20.18 29.12 6.94
N GLN A 93 19.13 29.80 6.51
CA GLN A 93 18.08 30.34 7.37
C GLN A 93 16.72 29.81 6.96
N ASN A 94 15.83 29.62 7.92
CA ASN A 94 14.46 29.19 7.65
C ASN A 94 13.69 30.32 6.92
N PRO A 95 13.21 30.11 5.68
CA PRO A 95 12.45 31.12 4.94
C PRO A 95 11.01 31.27 5.46
N LEU A 96 10.50 30.30 6.23
CA LEU A 96 9.13 30.31 6.73
C LEU A 96 9.01 31.20 7.98
N PRO A 97 7.96 32.04 8.06
CA PRO A 97 7.71 32.85 9.24
C PRO A 97 7.27 31.98 10.42
N TYR A 98 7.62 32.43 11.63
CA TYR A 98 7.11 31.81 12.85
C TYR A 98 5.65 32.23 13.09
N THR A 99 4.72 31.31 12.84
CA THR A 99 3.29 31.49 13.06
C THR A 99 2.73 30.32 13.87
N GLU A 100 1.61 30.53 14.57
CA GLU A 100 0.93 29.47 15.34
C GLU A 100 0.48 28.31 14.45
N GLU A 101 0.06 28.62 13.22
CA GLU A 101 -0.29 27.62 12.20
C GLU A 101 0.92 26.75 11.82
N ASN A 102 2.07 27.36 11.55
CA ASN A 102 3.29 26.62 11.21
C ASN A 102 3.77 25.76 12.38
N LEU A 103 3.63 26.25 13.61
CA LEU A 103 4.01 25.49 14.81
C LEU A 103 3.10 24.27 15.01
N THR A 104 1.79 24.46 14.88
CA THR A 104 0.79 23.38 14.99
C THR A 104 1.03 22.30 13.94
N ASN A 105 1.27 22.69 12.69
CA ASN A 105 1.61 21.75 11.62
C ASN A 105 2.96 21.05 11.90
N GLY A 106 3.95 21.78 12.41
CA GLY A 106 5.26 21.24 12.79
C GLY A 106 5.16 20.18 13.89
N GLU A 107 4.32 20.39 14.90
CA GLU A 107 4.06 19.41 15.96
C GLU A 107 3.45 18.12 15.39
N ALA A 108 2.44 18.23 14.52
CA ALA A 108 1.84 17.07 13.87
C ALA A 108 2.86 16.28 13.06
N LEU A 109 3.69 16.96 12.26
CA LEU A 109 4.75 16.32 11.47
C LEU A 109 5.81 15.64 12.37
N TYR A 110 6.22 16.28 13.46
CA TYR A 110 7.16 15.70 14.42
C TYR A 110 6.60 14.42 15.03
N ASN A 111 5.32 14.41 15.41
CA ASN A 111 4.67 13.23 15.98
C ASN A 111 4.49 12.08 14.98
N ILE A 112 4.39 12.38 13.68
CA ILE A 112 4.28 11.36 12.64
C ILE A 112 5.64 10.73 12.30
N TYR A 113 6.70 11.54 12.22
CA TYR A 113 7.97 11.12 11.63
C TYR A 113 9.16 11.05 12.61
N CYS A 114 9.07 11.65 13.81
CA CYS A 114 10.21 11.82 14.72
C CYS A 114 9.99 11.39 16.20
N ALA A 115 8.81 11.60 16.78
CA ALA A 115 8.56 11.53 18.24
C ALA A 115 8.72 10.15 18.89
#